data_AF-A0A7Y4B8K8-F1
#
_entry.id   AF-A0A7Y4B8K8-F1
#
_cell.length_a   1.000
_cell.length_b   1.000
_cell.length_c   1.000
_cell.angle_alpha   90.00
_cell.angle_beta   90.00
_cell.angle_gamma   90.00
#
_symmetry.space_group_name_H-M   'P 1'
#
loop_
_entity.id
_entity.type
_entity.pdbx_description
1 polymer ?
#
loop_
_entity_poly.entity_id
_entity_poly.type
_entity_poly.pdbx_seq_one_letter_code
_entity_poly.pdbx_strand_id
1 'polypeptide(L)'
;MQDDSTYWDVLGTLWKAQGSHQHQYVWSSLFTCPRRNKHKVMKSSERKAFAKLPKVITAYRAINDESEIETALCWTLSEDIAKRVFSQGGRRKVVSKQFTKDEVFAYFNHRKEQEILVVQGLI
;
A
#
# COMPACT_ATOMS: atom_id res chain seq x y z
N MET A 1 2.26 15.52 -18.91
CA MET A 1 3.26 15.52 -17.82
C MET A 1 4.51 14.82 -18.36
N GLN A 2 5.59 15.56 -18.67
CA GLN A 2 6.76 15.00 -19.37
C GLN A 2 7.80 14.36 -18.44
N ASP A 3 7.81 14.67 -17.14
CA ASP A 3 8.77 14.09 -16.19
C ASP A 3 8.17 12.92 -15.40
N ASP A 4 8.78 11.74 -15.55
CA ASP A 4 8.42 10.52 -14.83
C ASP A 4 8.63 10.66 -13.31
N SER A 5 9.62 11.44 -12.86
CA SER A 5 9.85 11.62 -11.42
C SER A 5 8.71 12.40 -10.77
N THR A 6 8.29 13.49 -11.41
CA THR A 6 7.14 14.30 -11.00
C THR A 6 5.86 13.45 -11.04
N TYR A 7 5.68 12.57 -12.03
CA TYR A 7 4.52 11.68 -12.09
C TYR A 7 4.39 10.85 -10.81
N TRP A 8 5.47 10.18 -10.41
CA TRP A 8 5.44 9.34 -9.21
C TRP A 8 5.29 10.15 -7.92
N ASP A 9 5.95 11.30 -7.81
CA ASP A 9 5.84 12.16 -6.64
C ASP A 9 4.41 12.70 -6.45
N VAL A 10 3.78 13.13 -7.55
CA VAL A 10 2.37 13.55 -7.57
C VAL A 10 1.46 12.36 -7.24
N LEU A 11 1.68 11.20 -7.84
CA LEU A 11 0.85 10.02 -7.58
C LEU A 11 0.91 9.58 -6.12
N GLY A 12 2.10 9.54 -5.52
CA GLY A 12 2.26 9.26 -4.10
C GLY A 12 1.56 10.30 -3.22
N THR A 13 1.62 11.58 -3.60
CA THR A 13 0.90 12.67 -2.92
C THR A 13 -0.62 12.49 -3.01
N LEU A 14 -1.15 12.16 -4.18
CA LEU A 14 -2.58 11.88 -4.38
C LEU A 14 -3.04 10.68 -3.57
N TRP A 15 -2.28 9.59 -3.55
CA TRP A 15 -2.58 8.42 -2.71
C TRP A 15 -2.65 8.79 -1.22
N LYS A 16 -1.65 9.52 -0.70
CA LYS A 16 -1.67 9.97 0.70
C LYS A 16 -2.81 10.93 1.02
N ALA A 17 -3.34 11.66 0.05
CA ALA A 17 -4.44 12.59 0.24
C ALA A 17 -5.82 11.91 0.18
N GLN A 18 -6.03 11.04 -0.81
CA GLN A 18 -7.35 10.53 -1.21
C GLN A 18 -7.38 9.03 -1.53
N GLY A 19 -6.23 8.35 -1.43
CA GLY A 19 -6.13 6.91 -1.69
C GLY A 19 -7.06 6.12 -0.78
N SER A 20 -7.82 5.22 -1.38
CA SER A 20 -8.73 4.33 -0.66
C SER A 20 -8.98 3.05 -1.46
N HIS A 21 -9.72 2.12 -0.86
CA HIS A 21 -10.22 0.92 -1.54
C HIS A 21 -11.33 1.24 -2.57
N GLN A 22 -11.84 2.48 -2.63
CA GLN A 22 -12.75 2.88 -3.69
C GLN A 22 -11.92 3.12 -4.95
N HIS A 23 -12.44 2.69 -6.11
CA HIS A 23 -11.74 2.80 -7.40
C HIS A 23 -10.38 2.09 -7.47
N GLN A 24 -10.23 0.92 -6.83
CA GLN A 24 -8.98 0.12 -6.87
C GLN A 24 -8.44 -0.09 -8.29
N TYR A 25 -9.32 -0.29 -9.28
CA TYR A 25 -8.89 -0.46 -10.68
C TYR A 25 -8.14 0.76 -11.23
N VAL A 26 -8.55 1.97 -10.87
CA VAL A 26 -7.89 3.23 -11.29
C VAL A 26 -6.52 3.30 -10.64
N TRP A 27 -6.45 3.09 -9.33
CA TRP A 27 -5.20 3.12 -8.58
C TRP A 27 -4.21 2.08 -9.08
N SER A 28 -4.66 0.85 -9.29
CA SER A 28 -3.85 -0.23 -9.85
C SER A 28 -3.30 0.16 -11.23
N SER A 29 -4.12 0.71 -12.12
CA SER A 29 -3.68 1.18 -13.44
C SER A 29 -2.64 2.30 -13.37
N LEU A 30 -2.79 3.23 -12.42
CA LEU A 30 -1.82 4.30 -12.20
C LEU A 30 -0.49 3.77 -11.64
N PHE A 31 -0.52 2.85 -10.67
CA PHE A 31 0.69 2.29 -10.07
C PHE A 31 1.42 1.29 -10.98
N THR A 32 0.72 0.64 -11.91
CA THR A 32 1.30 -0.30 -12.88
C THR A 32 1.82 0.37 -14.15
N CYS A 33 1.63 1.69 -14.31
CA CYS A 33 2.11 2.46 -15.45
C CYS A 33 3.62 2.21 -15.75
N PRO A 34 4.02 1.94 -17.00
CA PRO A 34 5.40 1.57 -17.36
C PRO A 34 6.36 2.78 -17.43
N ARG A 35 6.26 3.69 -16.46
CA ARG A 35 7.15 4.85 -16.31
C ARG A 35 8.41 4.50 -15.53
N ARG A 36 9.52 5.16 -15.86
CA ARG A 36 10.79 5.01 -15.13
C ARG A 36 10.68 5.64 -13.74
N ASN A 37 11.68 5.43 -12.88
CA ASN A 37 11.78 6.09 -11.57
C ASN A 37 10.64 5.82 -10.57
N LYS A 38 9.98 4.65 -10.63
CA LYS A 38 8.88 4.24 -9.73
C LYS A 38 9.15 4.51 -8.23
N HIS A 39 10.39 4.32 -7.80
CA HIS A 39 10.85 4.57 -6.43
C HIS A 39 10.61 6.02 -5.92
N LYS A 40 10.36 6.98 -6.81
CA LYS A 40 10.03 8.37 -6.47
C LYS A 40 8.63 8.54 -5.90
N VAL A 41 7.78 7.51 -5.96
CA VAL A 41 6.45 7.51 -5.33
C VAL A 41 6.55 7.63 -3.82
N MET A 42 7.63 7.10 -3.25
CA MET A 42 7.96 7.19 -1.83
C MET A 42 8.90 8.37 -1.56
N LYS A 43 8.82 8.96 -0.36
CA LYS A 43 9.85 9.86 0.16
C LYS A 43 11.13 9.09 0.51
N SER A 44 12.24 9.80 0.58
CA SER A 44 13.54 9.20 0.95
C SER A 44 13.53 8.52 2.33
N SER A 45 12.80 9.07 3.31
CA SER A 45 12.62 8.47 4.63
C SER A 45 11.84 7.16 4.58
N GLU A 46 10.78 7.11 3.77
CA GLU A 46 9.94 5.92 3.56
C GLU A 46 10.75 4.81 2.91
N ARG A 47 11.52 5.10 1.86
CA ARG A 47 12.44 4.13 1.23
C ARG A 47 13.46 3.57 2.22
N LYS A 48 14.06 4.44 3.06
CA LYS A 48 15.02 4.02 4.10
C LYS A 48 14.38 3.12 5.15
N ALA A 49 13.13 3.38 5.54
CA ALA A 49 12.40 2.54 6.47
C ALA A 49 12.06 1.17 5.84
N PHE A 50 11.52 1.18 4.62
CA PHE A 50 11.21 -0.04 3.87
C PHE A 50 12.43 -0.91 3.61
N ALA A 51 13.59 -0.31 3.33
CA ALA A 51 14.84 -1.03 3.14
C ALA A 51 15.24 -1.90 4.35
N LYS A 52 14.88 -1.46 5.57
CA LYS A 52 15.18 -2.16 6.83
C LYS A 52 14.21 -3.30 7.17
N LEU A 53 13.08 -3.39 6.46
CA LEU A 53 12.12 -4.47 6.69
C LEU A 53 12.71 -5.82 6.26
N PRO A 54 12.30 -6.92 6.93
CA PRO A 54 12.68 -8.28 6.56
C PRO A 54 12.24 -8.62 5.13
N LYS A 55 12.87 -9.65 4.53
CA LYS A 55 12.56 -10.09 3.17
C LYS A 55 11.10 -10.54 3.01
N VAL A 56 10.53 -11.13 4.05
CA VAL A 56 9.12 -11.52 4.15
C VAL A 56 8.49 -10.67 5.24
N ILE A 57 7.40 -10.00 4.89
CA ILE A 57 6.70 -9.03 5.70
C ILE A 57 5.30 -9.57 5.99
N THR A 58 4.94 -9.66 7.27
CA THR A 58 3.54 -9.89 7.66
C THR A 58 2.83 -8.55 7.70
N ALA A 59 1.70 -8.45 7.00
CA ALA A 59 0.84 -7.27 7.00
C ALA A 59 -0.60 -7.66 7.32
N TYR A 60 -1.38 -6.67 7.74
CA TYR A 60 -2.71 -6.85 8.30
C TYR A 60 -3.72 -5.93 7.61
N ARG A 61 -4.97 -6.39 7.56
CA ARG A 61 -6.07 -5.62 6.99
C ARG A 61 -7.37 -5.97 7.72
N ALA A 62 -8.19 -4.96 7.99
CA ALA A 62 -9.60 -5.19 8.28
C ALA A 62 -10.36 -5.32 6.96
N ILE A 63 -11.07 -6.43 6.76
CA ILE A 63 -11.79 -6.78 5.52
C ILE A 63 -13.30 -6.79 5.74
N ASN A 64 -14.05 -6.52 4.67
CA ASN A 64 -15.50 -6.70 4.64
C ASN A 64 -15.89 -8.06 4.04
N ASP A 65 -15.08 -8.57 3.12
CA ASP A 65 -15.27 -9.85 2.42
C ASP A 65 -13.94 -10.58 2.28
N GLU A 66 -13.96 -11.92 2.25
CA GLU A 66 -12.74 -12.73 2.16
C GLU A 66 -11.98 -12.56 0.84
N SER A 67 -12.65 -12.19 -0.25
CA SER A 67 -12.00 -11.87 -1.53
C SER A 67 -11.04 -10.68 -1.44
N GLU A 68 -11.17 -9.81 -0.42
CA GLU A 68 -10.22 -8.72 -0.18
C GLU A 68 -8.81 -9.24 0.20
N ILE A 69 -8.67 -10.48 0.69
CA ILE A 69 -7.36 -11.05 1.03
C ILE A 69 -6.46 -11.16 -0.20
N GLU A 70 -7.05 -11.44 -1.36
CA GLU A 70 -6.33 -11.58 -2.63
C GLU A 70 -6.32 -10.29 -3.46
N THR A 71 -7.35 -9.44 -3.32
CA THR A 71 -7.52 -8.27 -4.18
C THR A 71 -7.10 -6.94 -3.56
N ALA A 72 -6.96 -6.84 -2.24
CA ALA A 72 -6.70 -5.57 -1.59
C ALA A 72 -5.32 -5.00 -1.92
N LEU A 73 -5.33 -3.75 -2.39
CA LEU A 73 -4.12 -3.00 -2.73
C LEU A 73 -3.31 -2.54 -1.53
N CYS A 74 -3.93 -2.35 -0.36
CA CYS A 74 -3.26 -1.74 0.79
C CYS A 74 -3.43 -2.53 2.09
N TRP A 75 -2.34 -2.60 2.85
CA TRP A 75 -2.23 -3.33 4.10
C TRP A 75 -1.39 -2.51 5.09
N THR A 76 -1.59 -2.71 6.39
CA THR A 76 -0.75 -2.09 7.43
C THR A 76 0.22 -3.12 8.01
N LEU A 77 1.44 -2.71 8.33
CA LEU A 77 2.38 -3.55 9.10
C LEU A 77 2.04 -3.62 10.59
N SER A 78 1.10 -2.80 11.06
CA SER A 78 0.71 -2.74 12.46
C SER A 78 -0.62 -3.46 12.69
N GLU A 79 -0.56 -4.63 13.32
CA GLU A 79 -1.75 -5.36 13.77
C GLU A 79 -2.61 -4.51 14.71
N ASP A 80 -1.98 -3.71 15.57
CA ASP A 80 -2.66 -2.83 16.50
C ASP A 80 -3.52 -1.78 15.78
N ILE A 81 -2.98 -1.18 14.71
CA ILE A 81 -3.73 -0.20 13.90
C ILE A 81 -4.87 -0.90 13.16
N ALA A 82 -4.63 -2.09 12.58
CA ALA A 82 -5.68 -2.87 11.94
C ALA A 82 -6.85 -3.16 12.90
N LYS A 83 -6.55 -3.53 14.15
CA LYS A 83 -7.55 -3.84 15.17
C LYS A 83 -8.22 -2.60 15.74
N ARG A 84 -7.49 -1.54 16.08
CA ARG A 84 -8.05 -0.38 16.80
C ARG A 84 -8.68 0.65 15.86
N VAL A 85 -8.09 0.86 14.68
CA VAL A 85 -8.51 1.93 13.77
C VAL A 85 -9.42 1.39 12.67
N PHE A 86 -9.04 0.27 12.03
CA PHE A 86 -9.71 -0.18 10.81
C PHE A 86 -10.80 -1.24 10.99
N SER A 87 -10.82 -1.94 12.13
CA SER A 87 -11.82 -2.97 12.43
C SER A 87 -13.22 -2.42 12.69
N GLN A 88 -13.36 -1.10 12.90
CA GLN A 88 -14.61 -0.46 13.30
C GLN A 88 -15.23 -1.09 14.56
N GLY A 89 -14.42 -1.23 15.63
CA GLY A 89 -14.86 -1.85 16.88
C GLY A 89 -15.11 -3.35 16.76
N GLY A 90 -14.38 -4.04 15.88
CA GLY A 90 -14.51 -5.49 15.65
C GLY A 90 -15.57 -5.89 14.62
N ARG A 91 -16.30 -4.94 14.03
CA ARG A 91 -17.28 -5.22 12.97
C ARG A 91 -16.64 -5.81 11.71
N ARG A 92 -15.41 -5.40 11.39
CA ARG A 92 -14.63 -5.90 10.25
C ARG A 92 -13.60 -6.90 10.76
N LYS A 93 -13.56 -8.08 10.14
CA LYS A 93 -12.59 -9.14 10.46
C LYS A 93 -11.18 -8.65 10.14
N VAL A 94 -10.25 -8.76 11.07
CA VAL A 94 -8.83 -8.49 10.81
C VAL A 94 -8.16 -9.79 10.37
N VAL A 95 -7.47 -9.72 9.24
CA VAL A 95 -6.71 -10.82 8.64
C VAL A 95 -5.26 -10.41 8.46
N SER A 96 -4.38 -11.40 8.35
CA SER A 96 -2.97 -11.20 8.02
C SER A 96 -2.61 -11.93 6.73
N LYS A 97 -1.63 -11.39 6.02
CA LYS A 97 -1.03 -12.00 4.83
C LYS A 97 0.47 -11.73 4.83
N GLN A 98 1.25 -12.68 4.33
CA GLN A 98 2.68 -12.51 4.14
C GLN A 98 2.95 -12.04 2.71
N PHE A 99 3.88 -11.09 2.58
CA PHE A 99 4.36 -10.56 1.32
C PHE A 99 5.87 -10.59 1.29
N THR A 100 6.46 -11.01 0.18
CA THR A 100 7.86 -10.74 -0.11
C THR A 100 8.03 -9.25 -0.41
N LYS A 101 9.23 -8.70 -0.17
CA LYS A 101 9.52 -7.29 -0.47
C LYS A 101 9.31 -6.92 -1.95
N ASP A 102 9.45 -7.88 -2.85
CA ASP A 102 9.29 -7.66 -4.30
C ASP A 102 7.81 -7.55 -4.72
N GLU A 103 6.89 -8.08 -3.90
CA GLU A 103 5.44 -7.90 -4.08
C GLU A 103 4.95 -6.52 -3.58
N VAL A 104 5.77 -5.84 -2.76
CA VAL A 104 5.42 -4.52 -2.22
C VAL A 104 5.89 -3.42 -3.16
N PHE A 105 4.92 -2.72 -3.74
CA PHE A 105 5.15 -1.59 -4.63
C PHE A 105 5.66 -0.35 -3.89
N ALA A 106 5.05 -0.02 -2.76
CA ALA A 106 5.38 1.17 -1.99
C ALA A 106 5.12 0.97 -0.50
N TYR A 107 5.79 1.79 0.30
CA TYR A 107 5.58 1.91 1.74
C TYR A 107 5.33 3.37 2.09
N PHE A 108 4.23 3.64 2.79
CA PHE A 108 3.86 4.96 3.27
C PHE A 108 3.73 4.95 4.79
N ASN A 109 4.34 5.94 5.44
CA ASN A 109 4.21 6.07 6.90
C ASN A 109 3.83 7.48 7.34
N HIS A 110 3.28 8.28 6.41
CA HIS A 110 2.92 9.67 6.70
C HIS A 110 1.86 9.79 7.81
N ARG A 111 0.88 8.88 7.83
CA ARG A 111 -0.20 8.83 8.84
C ARG A 111 0.14 7.95 10.06
N LYS A 112 1.39 7.52 10.20
CA LYS A 112 1.84 6.52 11.19
C LYS A 112 1.14 5.16 11.06
N GLU A 113 0.55 4.88 9.91
CA GLU A 113 -0.20 3.66 9.62
C GLU A 113 0.69 2.50 9.12
N GLN A 114 1.97 2.74 8.85
CA GLN A 114 2.89 1.74 8.29
C GLN A 114 2.26 0.99 7.10
N GLU A 115 1.72 1.75 6.15
CA GLU A 115 0.98 1.21 5.01
C GLU A 115 1.96 0.64 3.98
N ILE A 116 1.68 -0.56 3.49
CA ILE A 116 2.26 -1.09 2.27
C ILE A 116 1.20 -1.08 1.16
N LEU A 117 1.64 -0.74 -0.06
CA LEU A 117 0.88 -0.99 -1.27
C LEU A 117 1.43 -2.22 -1.97
N VAL A 118 0.52 -3.09 -2.39
CA VAL A 118 0.78 -4.24 -3.24
C VAL A 118 0.04 -4.02 -4.55
N VAL A 119 0.74 -4.24 -5.65
CA VAL A 119 0.14 -4.22 -6.99
C VAL A 119 0.38 -5.60 -7.57
N GLN A 120 -0.49 -6.54 -7.23
CA GLN A 120 -0.49 -7.83 -7.91
C GLN A 120 -0.99 -7.62 -9.33
N GLY A 121 -0.35 -8.33 -10.27
CA GLY A 121 -0.71 -8.30 -11.68
C GLY A 121 -2.17 -8.68 -11.85
N LEU A 122 -2.98 -7.68 -12.21
CA LEU A 122 -4.09 -7.88 -13.14
C LEU A 122 -3.44 -8.38 -14.44
N ILE A 123 -3.27 -9.70 -14.55
CA ILE A 123 -3.10 -10.37 -15.85
C ILE A 123 -4.47 -10.33 -16.53
#